data_AF-A0A3B9BZJ7-F1
#
_entry.id   AF-A0A3B9BZJ7-F1
#
_cell.length_a   1.000
_cell.length_b   1.000
_cell.length_c   1.000
_cell.angle_alpha   90.00
_cell.angle_beta   90.00
_cell.angle_gamma   90.00
#
_symmetry.space_group_name_H-M   'P 1'
#
loop_
_entity.id
_entity.type
_entity.pdbx_description
1 polymer ?
#
loop_
_entity_poly.entity_id
_entity_poly.type
_entity_poly.pdbx_seq_one_letter_code
_entity_poly.pdbx_strand_id
1 'polypeptide(L)'
;RASKIMQDRVLATSNIKVYWNTVIDEIVAEERIQSLNVKNNGTGNIENIPVSALFVAIGHQPNSEIFKPLIHMDETRYILTQAGAAQTKI
;
A
#
# COMPACT_ATOMS: atom_id res chain seq x y z
N ARG A 1 0.38 -10.46 3.15
CA ARG A 1 -0.67 -10.90 2.19
C ARG A 1 -2.02 -10.83 2.89
N ALA A 2 -3.08 -10.37 2.24
CA ALA A 2 -4.41 -10.26 2.86
C ALA A 2 -5.00 -11.65 3.17
N SER A 3 -5.86 -11.74 4.20
CA SER A 3 -6.60 -12.97 4.48
C SER A 3 -7.54 -13.34 3.33
N LYS A 4 -7.87 -14.63 3.16
CA LYS A 4 -8.72 -15.10 2.07
C LYS A 4 -10.11 -14.44 2.08
N ILE A 5 -10.73 -14.36 3.25
CA ILE A 5 -12.05 -13.71 3.42
C ILE A 5 -12.03 -12.22 3.01
N MET A 6 -10.93 -11.50 3.26
CA MET A 6 -10.80 -10.10 2.85
C MET A 6 -10.66 -9.98 1.34
N GLN A 7 -9.88 -10.86 0.71
CA GLN A 7 -9.77 -10.89 -0.76
C GLN A 7 -11.12 -11.19 -1.40
N ASP A 8 -11.86 -12.16 -0.88
CA ASP A 8 -13.16 -12.56 -1.41
C ASP A 8 -14.19 -11.42 -1.32
N ARG A 9 -14.18 -10.65 -0.22
CA ARG A 9 -15.02 -9.44 -0.08
C ARG A 9 -14.70 -8.39 -1.15
N VAL A 10 -13.43 -8.12 -1.40
CA VAL A 10 -12.99 -7.16 -2.43
C VAL A 10 -13.43 -7.63 -3.82
N LEU A 11 -13.22 -8.91 -4.13
CA LEU A 11 -13.58 -9.49 -5.43
C LEU A 11 -15.09 -9.58 -5.67
N ALA A 12 -15.89 -9.69 -4.62
CA ALA A 12 -17.35 -9.71 -4.70
C ALA A 12 -18.00 -8.31 -4.75
N THR A 13 -17.22 -7.25 -4.55
CA THR A 13 -17.74 -5.87 -4.48
C THR A 13 -17.87 -5.29 -5.90
N SER A 14 -19.10 -4.95 -6.31
CA SER A 14 -19.43 -4.62 -7.71
C SER A 14 -18.77 -3.35 -8.26
N ASN A 15 -18.42 -2.39 -7.41
CA ASN A 15 -17.75 -1.15 -7.82
C ASN A 15 -16.22 -1.20 -7.67
N ILE A 16 -15.63 -2.38 -7.46
CA ILE A 16 -14.19 -2.57 -7.41
C ILE A 16 -13.74 -3.40 -8.63
N LYS A 17 -12.74 -2.87 -9.35
CA LYS A 17 -12.01 -3.62 -10.38
C LYS A 17 -10.58 -3.82 -9.91
N VAL A 18 -10.16 -5.08 -9.81
CA VAL A 18 -8.77 -5.43 -9.45
C VAL A 18 -7.94 -5.62 -10.71
N TYR A 19 -6.91 -4.81 -10.85
CA TYR A 19 -5.91 -4.94 -11.91
C TYR A 19 -4.71 -5.74 -11.38
N TRP A 20 -4.65 -7.03 -11.73
CA TRP A 20 -3.55 -7.92 -11.33
C TRP A 20 -2.31 -7.70 -12.19
N ASN A 21 -1.13 -7.91 -11.61
CA ASN A 21 0.16 -7.74 -12.29
C ASN A 21 0.35 -6.36 -12.91
N THR A 22 -0.30 -5.34 -12.36
CA THR A 22 -0.32 -4.00 -12.94
C THR A 22 0.40 -3.02 -12.02
N VAL A 23 1.23 -2.16 -12.60
CA VAL A 23 1.91 -1.05 -11.91
C VAL A 23 1.51 0.27 -12.55
N ILE A 24 1.55 1.35 -11.78
CA ILE A 24 1.39 2.70 -12.33
C ILE A 24 2.68 3.06 -13.07
N ASP A 25 2.55 3.42 -14.35
CA ASP A 25 3.64 3.87 -15.21
C ASP A 25 3.73 5.41 -15.19
N GLU A 26 2.58 6.08 -15.27
CA GLU A 26 2.49 7.55 -15.25
C GLU A 26 1.19 8.03 -14.58
N ILE A 27 1.28 9.15 -13.87
CA ILE A 27 0.12 9.88 -13.34
C ILE A 27 -0.12 11.09 -14.23
N VAL A 28 -1.25 11.12 -14.94
CA VAL A 28 -1.61 12.23 -15.83
C VAL A 28 -2.44 13.23 -15.05
N ALA A 29 -1.89 14.44 -14.86
CA ALA A 29 -2.52 15.50 -14.09
C ALA A 29 -2.13 16.89 -14.62
N GLU A 30 -3.06 17.83 -14.50
CA GLU A 30 -2.79 19.27 -14.58
C GLU A 30 -2.88 19.85 -13.15
N GLU A 31 -3.98 20.52 -12.80
CA GLU A 31 -4.26 20.92 -11.42
C GLU A 31 -4.78 19.76 -10.54
N ARG A 32 -5.37 18.73 -11.17
CA ARG A 32 -5.90 17.53 -10.53
C ARG A 32 -5.59 16.30 -11.40
N ILE A 33 -5.61 15.13 -10.77
CA ILE A 33 -5.45 13.84 -11.48
C ILE A 33 -6.63 13.69 -12.45
N GLN A 34 -6.30 13.33 -13.70
CA GLN A 34 -7.27 13.06 -14.77
C GLN A 34 -7.27 11.57 -15.15
N SER A 35 -6.10 10.93 -15.13
CA SER A 35 -5.98 9.50 -15.42
C SER A 35 -4.66 8.92 -14.91
N LEU A 36 -4.56 7.59 -14.95
CA LEU A 36 -3.33 6.83 -14.73
C LEU A 36 -3.00 6.03 -15.99
N ASN A 37 -1.78 6.11 -16.49
CA ASN A 37 -1.26 5.11 -17.39
C ASN A 37 -0.70 3.97 -16.54
N VAL A 38 -1.22 2.77 -16.75
CA VAL A 38 -0.82 1.58 -16.00
C VAL A 38 -0.25 0.53 -16.93
N LYS A 39 0.81 -0.14 -16.48
CA LYS A 39 1.50 -1.17 -17.23
C LYS A 39 1.26 -2.54 -16.61
N ASN A 40 0.82 -3.50 -17.41
CA ASN A 40 0.79 -4.90 -16.99
C ASN A 40 2.21 -5.51 -17.11
N ASN A 41 2.78 -5.98 -16.00
CA ASN A 41 4.12 -6.56 -15.94
C ASN A 41 4.24 -7.92 -16.66
N GLY A 42 3.12 -8.63 -16.84
CA GLY A 42 3.11 -9.90 -17.55
C GLY A 42 3.13 -9.74 -19.08
N THR A 43 2.40 -8.75 -19.60
CA THR A 43 2.26 -8.54 -21.06
C THR A 43 3.06 -7.34 -21.59
N GLY A 44 3.44 -6.40 -20.74
CA GLY A 44 4.06 -5.12 -21.11
C GLY A 44 3.06 -4.06 -21.61
N ASN A 45 1.78 -4.40 -21.76
CA ASN A 45 0.77 -3.48 -22.30
C ASN A 45 0.50 -2.30 -21.35
N ILE A 46 0.29 -1.12 -21.92
CA ILE A 46 -0.11 0.10 -21.20
C ILE A 46 -1.59 0.39 -21.47
N GLU A 47 -2.34 0.66 -20.42
CA GLU A 47 -3.76 1.06 -20.43
C GLU A 47 -3.92 2.41 -19.74
N ASN A 48 -4.73 3.30 -20.29
CA ASN A 48 -5.12 4.54 -19.62
C ASN A 48 -6.42 4.31 -18.82
N ILE A 49 -6.40 4.63 -17.53
CA ILE A 49 -7.54 4.51 -16.62
C ILE A 49 -7.95 5.91 -16.16
N PRO A 50 -9.11 6.43 -16.61
CA PRO A 50 -9.65 7.71 -16.15
C PRO A 50 -10.00 7.65 -14.67
N VAL A 51 -9.35 8.49 -13.85
CA VAL A 51 -9.60 8.60 -12.41
C VAL A 51 -9.30 10.02 -11.94
N SER A 52 -9.97 10.46 -10.89
CA SER A 52 -9.78 11.79 -10.31
C SER A 52 -8.88 11.82 -9.07
N ALA A 53 -8.54 10.64 -8.51
CA ALA A 53 -7.80 10.51 -7.28
C ALA A 53 -6.98 9.21 -7.23
N LEU A 54 -5.87 9.24 -6.51
CA LEU A 54 -5.01 8.09 -6.22
C LEU A 54 -4.79 7.99 -4.71
N PHE A 55 -5.00 6.79 -4.16
CA PHE A 55 -4.74 6.47 -2.76
C PHE A 55 -3.66 5.40 -2.68
N VAL A 56 -2.54 5.70 -2.01
CA VAL A 56 -1.39 4.78 -1.92
C VAL A 56 -1.51 3.95 -0.63
N ALA A 57 -1.55 2.62 -0.79
CA ALA A 57 -1.72 1.67 0.32
C ALA A 57 -0.64 0.57 0.29
N ILE A 58 0.64 0.96 0.32
CA ILE A 58 1.80 0.05 0.19
C ILE A 58 2.48 -0.30 1.53
N GLY A 59 1.89 0.13 2.65
CA GLY A 59 2.47 0.00 3.98
C GLY A 59 3.14 1.30 4.47
N HIS A 60 3.75 1.23 5.64
CA HIS A 60 4.41 2.37 6.29
C HIS A 60 5.85 2.03 6.65
N GLN A 61 6.71 3.03 6.62
CA GLN A 61 8.06 2.95 7.16
C GLN A 61 8.14 3.81 8.43
N PRO A 62 8.11 3.20 9.63
CA PRO A 62 8.25 3.97 10.87
C PRO A 62 9.64 4.59 10.97
N ASN A 63 9.72 5.81 11.51
CA ASN A 63 10.99 6.53 11.70
C ASN A 63 11.70 6.11 12.99
N SER A 64 11.95 4.81 13.15
CA SER A 64 12.47 4.17 14.36
C SER A 64 13.91 3.67 14.22
N GLU A 65 14.50 3.78 13.02
CA GLU A 65 15.78 3.16 12.65
C GLU A 65 16.92 3.49 13.62
N ILE A 66 16.95 4.71 14.16
CA ILE A 66 17.97 5.18 15.11
C ILE A 66 17.99 4.42 16.44
N PHE A 67 16.90 3.75 16.80
CA PHE A 67 16.76 3.04 18.07
C PHE A 67 17.05 1.54 17.97
N LYS A 68 17.41 1.03 16.79
CA LYS A 68 17.67 -0.40 16.55
C LYS A 68 18.61 -1.07 17.55
N PRO A 69 19.72 -0.44 18.01
CA PRO A 69 20.60 -1.08 18.99
C PRO A 69 20.08 -0.99 20.44
N LEU A 70 19.00 -0.25 20.70
CA LEU A 70 18.57 0.15 22.04
C LEU A 70 17.19 -0.40 22.44
N ILE A 71 16.30 -0.62 21.47
CA ILE A 71 14.88 -0.91 21.76
C ILE A 71 14.40 -2.05 20.85
N HIS A 72 13.62 -2.98 21.43
CA HIS A 72 13.01 -4.06 20.68
C HIS A 72 11.96 -3.56 19.67
N MET A 73 12.01 -4.10 18.45
CA MET A 73 11.13 -3.76 17.34
C MET A 73 10.56 -5.03 16.71
N ASP A 74 9.42 -4.91 16.03
CA ASP A 74 8.90 -5.98 15.17
C ASP A 74 9.63 -6.04 13.81
N GLU A 75 9.29 -7.04 13.00
CA GLU A 75 9.86 -7.26 11.66
C GLU A 75 9.63 -6.09 10.70
N THR A 76 8.59 -5.29 10.95
CA THR A 76 8.25 -4.07 10.19
C THR A 76 8.83 -2.79 10.81
N ARG A 77 9.68 -2.93 11.83
CA ARG A 77 10.41 -1.87 12.54
C ARG A 77 9.54 -0.98 13.43
N TYR A 78 8.31 -1.38 13.77
CA TYR A 78 7.57 -0.68 14.81
C TYR A 78 8.18 -0.99 16.18
N ILE A 79 8.25 0.03 17.06
CA ILE A 79 8.72 -0.14 18.44
C ILE A 79 7.70 -0.94 19.22
N LEU A 80 8.15 -1.99 19.92
CA LEU A 80 7.30 -2.83 20.74
C LEU A 80 7.01 -2.15 22.10
N THR A 81 5.73 -2.00 22.41
CA THR A 81 5.26 -1.48 23.71
C THR A 81 4.51 -2.52 24.52
N GLN A 82 4.33 -2.25 25.81
CA GLN A 82 3.34 -2.96 26.62
C GLN A 82 1.92 -2.60 26.13
N ALA A 83 1.07 -3.61 25.99
CA ALA A 83 -0.31 -3.42 25.53
C ALA A 83 -1.05 -2.40 26.43
N GLY A 84 -1.63 -1.37 25.81
CA GLY A 84 -2.34 -0.30 26.51
C GLY A 84 -1.45 0.78 27.14
N ALA A 85 -0.12 0.74 26.95
CA ALA A 85 0.82 1.73 27.48
C ALA A 85 1.86 2.16 26.44
N ALA A 86 2.53 3.29 26.71
CA ALA A 86 3.64 3.79 25.89
C ALA A 86 5.01 3.19 26.28
N GLN A 87 5.06 2.39 27.34
CA GLN A 87 6.30 1.82 27.86
C GLN A 87 6.90 0.82 26.87
N THR A 88 8.18 0.99 26.53
CA THR A 88 8.92 0.11 25.63
C THR A 88 9.46 -1.10 26.37
N LYS A 89 9.65 -2.22 25.64
CA LYS A 89 10.38 -3.37 26.16
C LYS A 89 11.87 -3.14 25.94
N ILE A 90 12.58 -2.74 26.99
CA ILE A 90 14.05 -2.75 27.06
C ILE A 90 14.48 -4.14 27.51
#